data_AF-A0A382MAC0-F1
#
_entry.id   AF-A0A382MAC0-F1
#
_cell.length_a   1.000
_cell.length_b   1.000
_cell.length_c   1.000
_cell.angle_alpha   90.00
_cell.angle_beta   90.00
_cell.angle_gamma   90.00
#
_symmetry.space_group_name_H-M   'P 1'
#
loop_
_entity.id
_entity.type
_entity.pdbx_description
1 polymer ?
#
loop_
_entity_poly.entity_id
_entity_poly.type
_entity_poly.pdbx_seq_one_letter_code
_entity_poly.pdbx_strand_id
1 'polypeptide(L)'
;MLIQTTRFGEVEIQDSDILTFPSGLLGFSNERHYVLIEDEMGSPFQWLQSLDNQELAFVTISPEIAFNDFSLDLTEDHLKKLEAKDIKDMTVKCIVTMAK
;
A
#
# COMPACT_ATOMS: atom_id res chain seq x y z
N MET A 1 -16.33 -8.78 -0.85
CA MET A 1 -16.65 -8.50 -2.26
C MET A 1 -15.57 -9.06 -3.17
N LEU A 2 -15.91 -9.37 -4.41
CA LEU A 2 -14.97 -9.92 -5.40
C LEU A 2 -14.53 -8.80 -6.35
N ILE A 3 -13.23 -8.66 -6.54
CA ILE A 3 -12.62 -7.69 -7.46
C ILE A 3 -11.83 -8.42 -8.54
N GLN A 4 -11.81 -7.85 -9.75
CA GLN A 4 -10.98 -8.35 -10.84
C GLN A 4 -9.66 -7.59 -10.84
N THR A 5 -8.56 -8.33 -10.95
CA THR A 5 -7.20 -7.78 -11.02
C THR A 5 -6.48 -8.40 -12.20
N THR A 6 -5.59 -7.63 -12.83
CA THR A 6 -4.84 -8.14 -13.99
C THR A 6 -3.81 -9.23 -13.63
N ARG A 7 -3.34 -9.26 -12.38
CA ARG A 7 -2.25 -10.14 -11.93
C ARG A 7 -2.72 -11.36 -11.14
N PHE A 8 -3.76 -11.19 -10.32
CA PHE A 8 -4.24 -12.25 -9.42
C PHE A 8 -5.58 -12.82 -9.86
N GLY A 9 -6.12 -12.34 -10.98
CA GLY A 9 -7.48 -12.68 -11.39
C GLY A 9 -8.49 -12.14 -10.38
N GLU A 10 -9.43 -12.99 -9.98
CA GLU A 10 -10.47 -12.64 -9.03
C GLU A 10 -9.98 -12.79 -7.59
N VAL A 11 -10.08 -11.71 -6.81
CA VAL A 11 -9.66 -11.66 -5.41
C VAL A 11 -10.86 -11.30 -4.54
N GLU A 12 -11.07 -12.04 -3.45
CA GLU A 12 -12.05 -11.71 -2.43
C GLU A 12 -11.45 -10.78 -1.37
N ILE A 13 -12.08 -9.63 -1.15
CA ILE A 13 -11.67 -8.62 -0.17
C ILE A 13 -12.85 -8.22 0.73
N GLN A 14 -12.59 -7.72 1.92
CA GLN A 14 -13.61 -7.10 2.78
C GLN A 14 -13.59 -5.58 2.61
N ASP A 15 -14.71 -4.90 2.88
CA ASP A 15 -14.77 -3.43 2.82
C ASP A 15 -13.78 -2.78 3.80
N SER A 16 -13.45 -3.47 4.90
CA SER A 16 -12.43 -3.06 5.87
C SER A 16 -11.00 -3.10 5.33
N ASP A 17 -10.75 -3.84 4.24
CA ASP A 17 -9.44 -3.96 3.62
C ASP A 17 -9.15 -2.79 2.66
N ILE A 18 -10.18 -1.98 2.36
CA ILE A 18 -10.09 -0.86 1.42
C ILE A 18 -9.38 0.32 2.10
N LEU A 19 -8.19 0.62 1.58
CA LEU A 19 -7.42 1.80 1.91
C LEU A 19 -7.90 2.98 1.05
N THR A 20 -8.39 4.03 1.71
CA THR A 20 -8.81 5.26 1.03
C THR A 20 -7.73 6.33 1.13
N PHE A 21 -7.26 6.81 -0.01
CA PHE A 21 -6.36 7.95 -0.14
C PHE A 21 -7.16 9.15 -0.66
N PRO A 22 -7.58 10.10 0.21
CA PRO A 22 -8.51 11.17 -0.19
C PRO A 22 -8.02 12.05 -1.35
N SER A 23 -6.70 12.22 -1.46
CA SER A 23 -6.04 12.97 -2.54
C SER A 23 -5.44 12.07 -3.63
N GLY A 24 -5.67 10.76 -3.54
CA GLY A 24 -4.96 9.74 -4.31
C GLY A 24 -3.45 9.69 -4.01
N LEU A 25 -2.71 9.00 -4.87
CA LEU A 25 -1.24 8.96 -4.81
C LEU A 25 -0.64 10.03 -5.73
N LEU A 26 0.62 10.41 -5.48
CA LEU A 26 1.34 11.35 -6.33
C LEU A 26 1.43 10.82 -7.77
N GLY A 27 0.95 11.59 -8.74
CA GLY A 27 0.84 11.16 -10.14
C GLY A 27 -0.42 10.33 -10.47
N PHE A 28 -1.21 9.96 -9.48
CA PHE A 28 -2.42 9.15 -9.58
C PHE A 28 -3.56 9.73 -8.73
N SER A 29 -3.83 11.04 -8.85
CA SER A 29 -4.79 11.76 -7.99
C SER A 29 -6.26 11.32 -8.15
N ASN A 30 -6.57 10.63 -9.25
CA ASN A 30 -7.91 10.09 -9.51
C ASN A 30 -8.11 8.69 -8.93
N GLU A 31 -7.03 8.01 -8.56
CA GLU A 31 -7.01 6.67 -7.99
C GLU A 31 -6.96 6.82 -6.46
N ARG A 32 -8.05 6.45 -5.78
CA ARG A 32 -8.27 6.77 -4.37
C ARG A 32 -8.50 5.54 -3.52
N HIS A 33 -8.93 4.43 -4.12
CA HIS A 33 -9.25 3.21 -3.39
C HIS A 33 -8.23 2.14 -3.75
N TYR A 34 -7.61 1.56 -2.73
CA TYR A 34 -6.61 0.52 -2.89
C TYR A 34 -6.84 -0.62 -1.91
N VAL A 35 -6.25 -1.77 -2.21
CA VAL A 35 -6.14 -2.89 -1.29
C VAL A 35 -4.71 -3.43 -1.31
N LEU A 36 -4.23 -3.92 -0.17
CA LEU A 36 -2.97 -4.65 -0.09
C LEU A 36 -3.23 -6.14 -0.29
N ILE A 37 -2.61 -6.71 -1.32
CA ILE A 37 -2.69 -8.14 -1.66
C ILE A 37 -1.32 -8.75 -1.37
N GLU A 38 -1.31 -9.88 -0.65
CA GLU A 38 -0.08 -10.66 -0.45
C GLU A 38 0.41 -11.24 -1.78
N ASP A 39 1.72 -11.20 -1.99
CA ASP A 39 2.34 -11.91 -3.11
C ASP A 39 2.43 -13.42 -2.81
N GLU A 40 3.23 -14.18 -3.56
CA GLU A 40 3.41 -15.60 -3.32
C GLU A 40 3.83 -15.91 -1.87
N MET A 41 3.43 -17.08 -1.37
CA MET A 41 3.71 -17.49 0.01
C MET A 41 5.21 -17.45 0.32
N GLY A 42 5.60 -16.62 1.30
CA GLY A 42 6.99 -16.41 1.69
C GLY A 42 7.70 -15.25 0.97
N SER A 43 7.03 -14.58 0.04
CA SER A 43 7.51 -13.34 -0.58
C SER A 43 7.50 -12.18 0.43
N PRO A 44 8.54 -11.34 0.48
CA PRO A 44 8.53 -10.12 1.29
C PRO A 44 7.69 -8.99 0.64
N PHE A 45 7.19 -9.21 -0.57
CA PHE A 45 6.48 -8.21 -1.35
C PHE A 45 4.97 -8.30 -1.14
N GLN A 46 4.31 -7.16 -1.31
CA GLN A 46 2.86 -7.04 -1.36
C GLN A 46 2.47 -6.09 -2.47
N TRP A 47 1.28 -6.26 -3.01
CA TRP A 47 0.75 -5.46 -4.10
C TRP A 47 -0.28 -4.47 -3.58
N LEU A 48 0.00 -3.18 -3.73
CA LEU A 48 -0.97 -2.12 -3.53
C LEU A 48 -1.78 -1.96 -4.82
N GLN A 49 -2.88 -2.70 -4.92
CA GLN A 49 -3.75 -2.78 -6.10
C GLN A 49 -4.80 -1.66 -6.06
N SER A 50 -4.94 -0.88 -7.13
CA SER A 50 -6.04 0.09 -7.27
C SER A 50 -7.36 -0.65 -7.50
N LEU A 51 -8.42 -0.21 -6.83
CA LEU A 51 -9.79 -0.66 -7.08
C LEU A 51 -10.49 0.21 -8.13
N ASP A 52 -9.94 1.40 -8.41
CA ASP A 52 -10.44 2.31 -9.44
C ASP A 52 -9.87 1.96 -10.83
N ASN A 53 -8.71 1.30 -10.88
CA ASN A 53 -8.05 0.84 -12.10
C ASN A 53 -7.35 -0.54 -11.90
N GLN A 54 -7.91 -1.57 -12.52
CA GLN A 54 -7.44 -2.96 -12.40
C GLN A 54 -6.03 -3.21 -12.97
N GLU A 55 -5.56 -2.35 -13.88
CA GLU A 55 -4.22 -2.46 -14.48
C GLU A 55 -3.13 -1.83 -13.58
N LEU A 56 -3.54 -0.97 -12.65
CA LEU A 56 -2.64 -0.25 -11.75
C LEU A 56 -2.43 -0.99 -10.44
N ALA A 57 -1.19 -1.44 -10.21
CA ALA A 57 -0.75 -1.97 -8.93
C ALA A 57 0.71 -1.61 -8.69
N PHE A 58 1.06 -1.32 -7.44
CA PHE A 58 2.43 -1.07 -7.03
C PHE A 58 2.96 -2.26 -6.24
N VAL A 59 4.15 -2.74 -6.61
CA VAL A 59 4.91 -3.66 -5.74
C VAL A 59 5.42 -2.86 -4.56
N THR A 60 5.16 -3.36 -3.36
CA THR A 60 5.57 -2.74 -2.10
C THR A 60 6.32 -3.72 -1.23
N ILE A 61 7.17 -3.20 -0.35
CA ILE A 61 7.90 -3.96 0.66
C ILE A 61 7.86 -3.20 1.99
N SER A 62 7.90 -3.92 3.10
CA SER A 62 8.14 -3.29 4.40
C SER A 62 9.59 -2.78 4.46
N PRO A 63 9.84 -1.51 4.80
CA PRO A 63 11.17 -0.92 4.74
C PRO A 63 12.19 -1.63 5.65
N GLU A 64 11.73 -2.14 6.80
CA GLU A 64 12.55 -2.89 7.77
C GLU A 64 13.16 -4.18 7.16
N ILE A 65 12.53 -4.75 6.12
CA ILE A 65 13.06 -5.91 5.40
C ILE A 65 14.16 -5.48 4.42
N ALA A 66 14.01 -4.31 3.81
CA ALA A 66 14.92 -3.81 2.78
C ALA A 66 16.13 -3.08 3.37
N PHE A 67 16.00 -2.45 4.53
CA PHE A 67 17.01 -1.61 5.15
C PHE A 67 17.08 -1.87 6.66
N ASN A 68 18.25 -2.32 7.14
CA ASN A 68 18.45 -2.63 8.57
C ASN A 68 18.27 -1.42 9.50
N ASP A 69 18.62 -0.23 9.04
CA ASP A 69 18.61 1.00 9.86
C ASP A 69 17.51 1.98 9.41
N PHE A 70 16.40 1.46 8.89
CA PHE A 70 15.28 2.31 8.50
C PHE A 70 14.70 3.02 9.73
N SER A 71 14.60 4.34 9.63
CA SER A 71 13.91 5.17 10.62
C SER A 71 13.12 6.27 9.91
N LEU A 72 11.98 6.61 10.50
CA LEU A 72 11.10 7.65 10.03
C LEU A 72 11.07 8.76 11.07
N ASP A 73 11.45 9.97 10.65
CA ASP A 73 11.32 11.16 11.47
C ASP A 73 9.97 11.83 11.16
N LEU A 74 8.96 11.54 12.00
CA LEU A 74 7.62 12.10 11.89
C LEU A 74 7.42 13.17 12.95
N THR A 75 7.07 14.37 12.50
CA THR A 75 6.65 15.45 13.40
C THR A 75 5.23 15.19 13.92
N GLU A 76 4.85 15.85 15.02
CA GLU A 76 3.46 15.80 15.52
C GLU A 76 2.44 16.21 14.46
N ASP A 77 2.79 17.16 13.59
CA ASP A 77 1.92 17.61 12.51
C ASP A 77 1.74 16.54 11.42
N HIS A 78 2.76 15.70 11.18
CA HIS A 78 2.61 14.53 10.30
C HIS A 78 1.63 13.52 10.91
N LEU A 79 1.80 13.19 12.20
CA LEU A 79 0.94 12.23 12.90
C LEU A 79 -0.52 12.71 12.95
N LYS A 80 -0.76 14.00 13.23
CA LYS A 80 -2.11 14.60 13.20
C LYS A 80 -2.78 14.47 11.84
N LYS A 81 -2.05 14.70 10.75
CA LYS A 81 -2.59 14.57 9.38
C LYS A 81 -2.95 13.14 9.00
N LEU A 82 -2.28 12.17 9.62
CA LEU A 82 -2.50 10.73 9.40
C LEU A 82 -3.45 10.13 10.43
N GLU A 83 -4.01 10.97 11.33
CA GLU A 83 -4.91 10.56 12.41
C GLU A 83 -4.32 9.45 13.31
N ALA A 84 -2.99 9.43 13.45
CA ALA A 84 -2.24 8.43 14.23
C ALA A 84 -1.68 9.03 15.52
N LYS A 85 -1.49 8.20 16.56
CA LYS A 85 -0.87 8.63 17.83
C LYS A 85 0.62 8.31 17.87
N ASP A 86 0.99 7.14 17.36
CA ASP A 86 2.38 6.67 17.28
C ASP A 86 2.61 6.00 15.92
N ILE A 87 3.88 5.92 15.49
CA ILE A 87 4.25 5.21 14.26
C ILE A 87 3.90 3.72 14.33
N LYS A 88 3.83 3.14 15.53
CA LYS A 88 3.40 1.75 15.77
C LYS A 88 1.93 1.49 15.40
N ASP A 89 1.11 2.53 15.36
CA ASP A 89 -0.28 2.44 14.92
C ASP A 89 -0.39 2.48 13.39
N MET A 90 0.74 2.62 12.68
CA MET A 90 0.81 2.79 11.25
C MET A 90 1.52 1.62 10.59
N THR A 91 1.15 1.37 9.33
CA THR A 91 1.90 0.49 8.45
C THR A 91 2.72 1.33 7.47
N VAL A 92 4.01 1.06 7.38
CA VAL A 92 4.92 1.74 6.45
C VAL A 92 5.27 0.80 5.30
N LYS A 93 5.22 1.31 4.07
CA LYS A 93 5.56 0.58 2.85
C LYS A 93 6.46 1.43 1.96
N CYS A 94 7.38 0.78 1.26
CA CYS A 94 8.17 1.36 0.17
C CYS A 94 7.69 0.80 -1.16
N ILE A 95 7.51 1.67 -2.17
CA ILE A 95 7.24 1.24 -3.55
C ILE A 95 8.55 0.77 -4.17
N VAL A 96 8.52 -0.41 -4.76
CA VAL A 96 9.67 -1.06 -5.39
C VAL A 96 9.75 -0.66 -6.86
N THR A 97 10.93 -0.25 -7.31
CA THR A 97 11.25 -0.12 -8.73
C THR A 97 11.96 -1.39 -9.18
N MET A 98 11.32 -2.19 -10.05
CA MET A 98 11.92 -3.40 -10.60
C MET A 98 13.02 -3.03 -11.58
N ALA A 99 14.25 -3.51 -11.34
CA ALA A 99 15.33 -3.39 -12.31
C ALA A 99 15.02 -4.24 -13.56
N LYS A 100 15.50 -3.78 -14.71
CA LYS A 100 15.37 -4.49 -16.00
C LYS A 100 16.33 -5.66 -16.10
#